data_AF-A0A930UJB3-F1
#
_entry.id   AF-A0A930UJB3-F1
#
_cell.length_a   1.000
_cell.length_b   1.000
_cell.length_c   1.000
_cell.angle_alpha   90.00
_cell.angle_beta   90.00
_cell.angle_gamma   90.00
#
_symmetry.space_group_name_H-M   'P 1'
#
loop_
_entity.id
_entity.type
_entity.pdbx_description
1 polymer ?
#
loop_
_entity_poly.entity_id
_entity_poly.type
_entity_poly.pdbx_seq_one_letter_code
_entity_poly.pdbx_strand_id
1 'polypeptide(L)'
;MGLGEYLHETVAHSVSGYVPGMAHTNGIESFWALLKRGHNGIYHSMSRDHLQRYVDEFAGRYNMCRQTTMFKIDIVFSGLAGKRLTYGQLTIRRRI
;
A
#
# COMPACT_ATOMS: atom_id res chain seq x y z
N MET A 1 -11.93 -25.80 19.92
CA MET A 1 -12.46 -24.54 19.36
C MET A 1 -11.63 -24.27 18.10
N GLY A 2 -12.10 -24.75 16.95
CA GLY A 2 -11.34 -24.72 15.70
C GLY A 2 -11.37 -23.33 15.07
N LEU A 3 -10.22 -22.88 14.58
CA LEU A 3 -10.05 -21.60 13.88
C LEU A 3 -10.96 -21.59 12.64
N GLY A 4 -11.77 -20.53 12.51
CA GLY A 4 -12.74 -20.38 11.43
C GLY A 4 -12.09 -20.56 10.06
N GLU A 5 -12.70 -21.42 9.24
CA GLU A 5 -12.29 -21.66 7.87
C GLU A 5 -12.37 -20.34 7.09
N TYR A 6 -11.21 -19.81 6.68
CA TYR A 6 -11.16 -18.72 5.73
C TYR A 6 -11.57 -19.28 4.36
N LEU A 7 -12.73 -18.88 3.85
CA LEU A 7 -13.16 -19.16 2.48
C LEU A 7 -12.15 -18.54 1.50
N HIS A 8 -11.25 -19.37 0.97
CA HIS A 8 -10.28 -18.98 -0.04
C HIS A 8 -10.87 -19.28 -1.42
N GLU A 9 -11.27 -18.25 -2.15
CA GLU A 9 -11.68 -18.37 -3.54
C GLU A 9 -10.49 -18.11 -4.45
N THR A 10 -10.22 -19.04 -5.38
CA THR A 10 -9.14 -18.94 -6.36
C THR A 10 -9.73 -18.72 -7.75
N VAL A 11 -9.25 -17.70 -8.46
CA VAL A 11 -9.68 -17.40 -9.84
C VAL A 11 -8.73 -18.07 -10.83
N ALA A 12 -9.24 -18.98 -11.66
CA ALA A 12 -8.48 -19.62 -12.72
C ALA A 12 -8.56 -18.79 -14.02
N HIS A 13 -7.44 -18.21 -14.44
CA HIS A 13 -7.36 -17.37 -15.65
C HIS A 13 -7.16 -18.15 -16.96
N SER A 14 -7.09 -19.49 -16.91
CA SER A 14 -6.79 -20.34 -18.08
C SER A 14 -8.01 -20.69 -18.94
N VAL A 15 -9.21 -20.49 -18.43
CA VAL A 15 -10.46 -20.75 -19.16
C VAL A 15 -11.09 -19.41 -19.44
N SER A 16 -11.26 -19.07 -20.72
CA SER A 16 -11.88 -17.83 -21.23
C SER A 16 -13.35 -17.71 -20.78
N GLY A 17 -13.56 -17.48 -19.49
CA GLY A 17 -14.86 -17.25 -18.88
C GLY A 17 -14.74 -16.05 -17.96
N TYR A 18 -15.35 -14.93 -18.34
CA TYR A 18 -15.63 -13.85 -17.39
C TYR A 18 -16.54 -14.43 -16.30
N VAL A 19 -16.00 -14.60 -15.10
CA VAL A 19 -16.67 -15.25 -13.97
C VAL A 19 -17.82 -14.38 -13.47
N PRO A 20 -18.99 -14.96 -13.13
CA PRO A 20 -20.06 -14.24 -12.45
C PRO A 20 -19.77 -14.19 -10.94
N GLY A 21 -19.43 -13.02 -10.39
CA GLY A 21 -19.25 -12.85 -8.93
C GLY A 21 -18.44 -11.62 -8.52
N MET A 22 -18.18 -11.46 -7.21
CA MET A 22 -17.41 -10.37 -6.60
C MET A 22 -15.91 -10.66 -6.44
N ALA A 23 -15.42 -11.82 -6.89
CA ALA A 23 -14.02 -12.21 -6.81
C ALA A 23 -13.27 -11.71 -8.06
N HIS A 24 -12.63 -10.53 -7.96
CA HIS A 24 -11.85 -9.94 -9.04
C HIS A 24 -10.42 -9.61 -8.59
N THR A 25 -9.42 -10.11 -9.32
CA THR A 25 -8.00 -9.77 -9.09
C THR A 25 -7.60 -8.42 -9.68
N ASN A 26 -8.45 -7.83 -10.53
CA ASN A 26 -8.18 -6.57 -11.23
C ASN A 26 -7.83 -5.40 -10.28
N GLY A 27 -8.44 -5.36 -9.08
CA GLY A 27 -8.11 -4.35 -8.08
C GLY A 27 -6.66 -4.43 -7.59
N ILE A 28 -6.22 -5.62 -7.19
CA ILE A 28 -4.85 -5.82 -6.68
C ILE A 28 -3.81 -5.72 -7.80
N GLU A 29 -4.12 -6.17 -9.01
CA GLU A 29 -3.26 -6.00 -10.19
C GLU A 29 -3.06 -4.52 -10.54
N SER A 30 -4.14 -3.73 -10.49
CA SER A 30 -4.10 -2.28 -10.71
C SER A 30 -3.22 -1.57 -9.67
N PHE A 31 -3.31 -1.97 -8.40
CA PHE A 31 -2.44 -1.48 -7.33
C PHE A 31 -0.95 -1.76 -7.62
N TRP A 32 -0.61 -3.01 -7.97
CA TRP A 32 0.78 -3.38 -8.27
C TRP A 32 1.31 -2.68 -9.53
N ALA A 33 0.46 -2.43 -10.52
CA ALA A 33 0.83 -1.65 -11.70
C ALA A 33 1.21 -0.20 -11.33
N LEU A 34 0.47 0.42 -10.41
CA LEU A 34 0.78 1.76 -9.89
C LEU A 34 2.06 1.78 -9.07
N LEU A 35 2.27 0.80 -8.18
CA LEU A 35 3.47 0.70 -7.36
C LEU A 35 4.74 0.57 -8.24
N LYS A 36 4.70 -0.32 -9.25
CA LYS A 36 5.83 -0.52 -10.17
C LYS A 36 6.14 0.74 -10.99
N ARG A 37 5.12 1.47 -11.47
CA ARG A 37 5.33 2.77 -12.12
C ARG A 37 5.93 3.81 -11.17
N GLY A 38 5.44 3.84 -9.93
CA GLY A 38 5.99 4.69 -8.89
C GLY A 38 7.45 4.40 -8.58
N HIS A 39 7.82 3.12 -8.53
CA HIS A 39 9.21 2.69 -8.37
C HIS A 39 10.13 3.22 -9.47
N ASN A 40 9.69 3.16 -10.73
CA ASN A 40 10.54 3.58 -11.84
C ASN A 40 10.56 5.10 -12.03
N GLY A 41 9.48 5.81 -11.67
CA GLY A 41 9.31 7.24 -12.00
C GLY A 41 9.44 8.21 -10.82
N ILE A 42 8.95 7.84 -9.64
CA ILE A 42 8.88 8.76 -8.49
C ILE A 42 10.10 8.60 -7.58
N TYR A 43 10.53 7.36 -7.34
CA TYR A 43 11.66 7.05 -6.46
C TYR A 43 12.85 6.60 -7.30
N HIS A 44 13.92 7.39 -7.37
CA HIS A 44 15.13 6.96 -8.07
C HIS A 44 15.81 5.75 -7.41
N SER A 45 15.60 5.51 -6.12
CA SER A 45 16.05 4.32 -5.41
C SER A 45 15.18 4.08 -4.16
N MET A 46 14.61 2.88 -4.04
CA MET A 46 13.93 2.44 -2.82
C MET A 46 14.88 1.58 -1.97
N SER A 47 15.22 2.03 -0.77
CA SER A 47 15.95 1.20 0.20
C SER A 47 15.07 0.06 0.70
N ARG A 48 15.64 -1.14 0.79
CA ARG A 48 14.98 -2.34 1.32
C ARG A 48 14.56 -2.16 2.78
N ASP A 49 15.30 -1.38 3.57
CA ASP A 49 15.01 -1.08 4.98
C ASP A 49 13.66 -0.36 5.18
N HIS A 50 13.17 0.33 4.14
CA HIS A 50 11.96 1.15 4.20
C HIS A 50 10.87 0.65 3.26
N LEU A 51 11.00 -0.56 2.70
CA LEU A 51 10.08 -1.09 1.71
C LEU A 51 8.62 -1.07 2.19
N GLN A 52 8.39 -1.44 3.46
CA GLN A 52 7.06 -1.40 4.07
C GLN A 52 6.45 0.02 4.04
N ARG A 53 7.26 1.05 4.36
CA ARG A 53 6.78 2.44 4.39
C ARG A 53 6.36 2.93 3.01
N TYR A 54 7.07 2.52 1.96
CA TYR A 54 6.67 2.83 0.58
C TYR A 54 5.35 2.15 0.23
N VAL A 55 5.19 0.86 0.57
CA VAL A 55 3.93 0.14 0.29
C VAL A 55 2.75 0.77 1.04
N ASP A 56 2.93 1.12 2.32
CA ASP A 56 1.91 1.77 3.14
C ASP A 56 1.48 3.13 2.56
N GLU A 57 2.44 3.91 2.03
CA GLU A 57 2.16 5.18 1.35
C GLU A 57 1.29 4.97 0.10
N PHE A 58 1.63 4.01 -0.75
CA PHE A 58 0.82 3.69 -1.94
C PHE A 58 -0.56 3.16 -1.57
N ALA A 59 -0.67 2.32 -0.55
CA ALA A 59 -1.95 1.81 -0.06
C ALA A 59 -2.83 2.96 0.46
N GLY A 60 -2.25 3.87 1.23
CA GLY A 60 -2.93 5.08 1.69
C GLY A 60 -3.43 5.95 0.53
N ARG A 61 -2.58 6.23 -0.46
CA ARG A 61 -2.96 6.99 -1.65
C ARG A 61 -4.07 6.33 -2.45
N TYR A 62 -4.01 5.01 -2.62
CA TYR A 62 -5.00 4.25 -3.35
C TYR A 62 -6.37 4.31 -2.65
N ASN A 63 -6.39 4.08 -1.33
CA ASN A 63 -7.62 4.11 -0.54
C ASN A 63 -8.22 5.51 -0.45
N MET A 64 -7.39 6.55 -0.41
CA MET A 64 -7.84 7.93 -0.35
C MET A 64 -8.12 8.54 -1.74
N CYS A 65 -7.95 7.80 -2.85
CA CYS A 65 -7.96 8.41 -4.19
C CYS A 65 -9.29 9.10 -4.50
N ARG A 66 -10.41 8.55 -3.99
CA ARG A 66 -11.78 9.05 -4.17
C ARG A 66 -12.18 10.16 -3.19
N GLN A 67 -11.34 10.47 -2.21
CA GLN A 67 -11.63 11.45 -1.18
C GLN A 67 -11.27 12.88 -1.61
N THR A 68 -11.93 13.86 -0.99
CA THR A 68 -11.67 15.29 -1.19
C THR A 68 -10.29 15.68 -0.66
N THR A 69 -9.73 16.76 -1.22
CA THR A 69 -8.40 17.26 -0.83
C THR A 69 -8.33 17.63 0.66
N MET A 70 -9.38 18.26 1.20
CA MET A 70 -9.44 18.61 2.63
C MET A 70 -9.39 17.37 3.52
N PHE A 71 -10.11 16.31 3.15
CA PHE A 71 -10.09 15.04 3.90
C PHE A 71 -8.70 14.39 3.90
N LYS A 72 -8.00 14.44 2.77
CA LYS A 72 -6.61 13.93 2.67
C LYS A 72 -5.66 14.69 3.58
N ILE A 73 -5.77 16.02 3.59
CA ILE A 73 -4.96 16.90 4.43
C ILE A 73 -5.23 16.57 5.91
N ASP A 74 -6.50 16.48 6.31
CA ASP A 74 -6.89 16.20 7.69
C ASP A 74 -6.32 14.87 8.22
N ILE A 75 -6.42 13.79 7.43
CA ILE A 75 -5.82 12.49 7.79
C ILE A 75 -4.31 12.59 7.95
N VAL A 76 -3.63 13.27 7.03
CA VAL A 76 -2.17 13.43 7.09
C VAL A 76 -1.76 14.22 8.33
N PHE A 77 -2.43 15.34 8.61
CA PHE A 77 -2.17 16.15 9.80
C PHE A 77 -2.43 15.39 11.10
N SER A 78 -3.54 14.65 11.16
CA SER A 78 -3.86 13.78 12.29
C SER A 78 -2.80 12.70 12.51
N GLY A 79 -2.27 12.13 11.42
CA GLY A 79 -1.23 11.11 11.47
C GLY A 79 0.17 11.63 11.84
N LEU A 80 0.40 12.94 11.68
CA LEU A 80 1.66 13.65 12.01
C LEU A 80 1.73 14.07 13.48
N ALA A 81 0.59 14.24 14.16
CA ALA A 81 0.55 14.67 15.55
C ALA A 81 1.40 13.74 16.44
N GLY A 82 2.32 14.33 17.21
CA GLY A 82 3.24 13.60 18.09
C GLY A 82 4.41 12.88 17.39
N LYS A 83 4.47 12.86 16.05
CA LYS A 83 5.55 12.23 15.28
C LYS A 83 6.52 13.27 14.74
N ARG A 84 7.43 13.74 15.61
CA ARG A 84 8.52 14.62 15.21
C ARG A 84 9.77 13.81 14.89
N LEU A 85 10.29 13.96 13.68
CA LEU A 85 11.56 13.37 13.25
C LEU A 85 12.66 14.43 13.29
N THR A 86 13.69 14.22 14.11
CA THR A 86 14.84 15.12 14.20
C THR A 86 16.04 14.58 13.42
N TYR A 87 16.92 15.47 12.95
CA TYR A 87 18.13 15.05 12.21
C TYR A 87 19.02 14.10 13.01
N GLY A 88 19.11 14.29 14.34
CA GLY A 88 19.81 13.38 15.24
C GLY A 88 19.21 11.96 15.25
N GLN A 89 17.88 11.82 15.16
CA GLN A 89 17.24 10.51 15.08
C GLN A 89 17.53 9.77 13.77
N LEU A 90 17.82 10.48 12.68
CA LEU A 90 18.16 9.90 11.39
C LEU A 90 19.61 9.41 11.31
N THR A 91 20.51 10.06 12.04
CA THR A 91 21.95 9.76 12.05
C THR A 91 22.35 8.73 13.11
N ILE A 92 21.51 8.50 14.13
CA ILE A 92 21.63 7.37 15.07
C ILE A 92 21.24 6.09 14.32
N ARG A 93 22.10 5.61 13.41
CA ARG A 93 21.97 4.27 12.85
C ARG A 93 22.39 3.26 13.92
N ARG A 94 21.46 2.36 14.27
CA ARG A 94 21.74 1.12 15.02
C ARG A 94 22.85 0.37 14.26
N ARG A 95 24.05 0.29 14.86
CA ARG A 95 25.00 -0.78 14.52
C ARG A 95 24.31 -2.08 14.89
N ILE A 96 24.20 -2.98 13.92
CA ILE A 96 24.01 -4.41 14.18
C ILE A 96 25.40 -4.95 14.52
#